data_AF-A0A7S4ULB9-F1
#
_entry.id   AF-A0A7S4ULB9-F1
#
_cell.length_a   1.000
_cell.length_b   1.000
_cell.length_c   1.000
_cell.angle_alpha   90.00
_cell.angle_beta   90.00
_cell.angle_gamma   90.00
#
_symmetry.space_group_name_H-M   'P 1'
#
loop_
_entity.id
_entity.type
_entity.pdbx_description
1 polymer ?
#
loop_
_entity_poly.entity_id
_entity_poly.type
_entity_poly.pdbx_seq_one_letter_code
_entity_poly.pdbx_strand_id
1 'polypeptide(L)'
;MMDDFAIVNSVKEDTCFISPKRTDFDEFMLYARQTKKGLRSFDRDFVLPDFVHSFQGKVELPALLRRKMEWEERQREKKRKEEEEKQKKATEGEKGADTSGTIAEDNIPATSKEEDAEKNKTEAAEKDENYDEKCDASKNDDHDDKDNNNDDDDGSDSDDNSDEEDEKTKQQKKKENLLRLQKQRQKEIERAKYIQEQEQQSLEISVERFTIPEIIFTPSYIGLVNSCGLGEAIVQSIQSCDAELRAALYHNIVLTGGTVLLPGFKERVEMEVRSLAPDNYVVRVFLPEDPVHFAWKGAHELVRQKEFLDESCMSKKQWEVSKEMDTTTNQQAKTADDGVSPGLGKSEKEVGLIIM
;
A
#
# COMPACT_ATOMS: atom_id res chain seq x y z
N MET A 1 5.34 -17.06 -13.54
CA MET A 1 4.73 -15.74 -13.35
C MET A 1 3.64 -15.93 -12.31
N MET A 2 3.64 -15.16 -11.22
CA MET A 2 2.44 -15.07 -10.39
C MET A 2 1.39 -14.30 -11.19
N ASP A 3 0.11 -14.66 -11.04
CA ASP A 3 -0.95 -13.85 -11.64
C ASP A 3 -1.07 -12.54 -10.86
N ASP A 4 -0.51 -11.46 -11.40
CA ASP A 4 -0.57 -10.12 -10.80
C ASP A 4 -2.02 -9.69 -10.54
N PHE A 5 -2.97 -10.17 -11.34
CA PHE A 5 -4.41 -10.00 -11.15
C PHE A 5 -4.92 -10.57 -9.81
N ALA A 6 -4.43 -11.73 -9.37
CA ALA A 6 -4.85 -12.35 -8.12
C ALA A 6 -4.33 -11.56 -6.91
N ILE A 7 -3.07 -11.10 -6.97
CA ILE A 7 -2.44 -10.28 -5.92
C ILE A 7 -3.16 -8.93 -5.82
N VAL A 8 -3.37 -8.25 -6.95
CA VAL A 8 -4.05 -6.94 -6.98
C VAL A 8 -5.50 -7.06 -6.49
N ASN A 9 -6.21 -8.16 -6.75
CA ASN A 9 -7.57 -8.35 -6.26
C ASN A 9 -7.62 -8.67 -4.76
N SER A 10 -6.76 -9.55 -4.23
CA SER A 10 -6.65 -9.78 -2.78
C SER A 10 -6.30 -8.49 -2.03
N VAL A 11 -5.31 -7.72 -2.51
CA VAL A 11 -4.96 -6.43 -1.90
C VAL A 11 -6.15 -5.46 -1.94
N LYS A 12 -6.92 -5.40 -3.03
CA LYS A 12 -8.14 -4.57 -3.10
C LYS A 12 -9.19 -5.01 -2.08
N GLU A 13 -9.44 -6.31 -1.94
CA GLU A 13 -10.43 -6.85 -1.01
C GLU A 13 -10.03 -6.57 0.44
N ASP A 14 -8.77 -6.86 0.81
CA ASP A 14 -8.23 -6.70 2.17
C ASP A 14 -8.00 -5.25 2.60
N THR A 15 -7.83 -4.32 1.64
CA THR A 15 -7.68 -2.87 1.92
C THR A 15 -8.97 -2.06 1.69
N CYS A 16 -10.05 -2.66 1.18
CA CYS A 16 -11.31 -1.97 0.96
C CYS A 16 -11.98 -1.60 2.29
N PHE A 17 -11.97 -0.30 2.62
CA PHE A 17 -12.73 0.22 3.76
C PHE A 17 -14.15 0.62 3.33
N ILE A 18 -15.14 -0.14 3.77
CA ILE A 18 -16.56 0.20 3.63
C ILE A 18 -17.03 0.91 4.89
N SER A 19 -17.48 2.16 4.76
CA SER A 19 -18.12 2.89 5.87
C SER A 19 -19.40 2.14 6.31
N PRO A 20 -19.59 1.84 7.62
CA PRO A 20 -20.77 1.12 8.10
C PRO A 20 -22.11 1.81 7.82
N LYS A 21 -22.09 3.14 7.57
CA LYS A 21 -23.26 3.92 7.15
C LYS A 21 -22.88 4.92 6.06
N ARG A 22 -23.86 5.23 5.22
CA ARG A 22 -23.74 6.15 4.07
C ARG A 22 -23.49 7.61 4.46
N THR A 23 -23.88 8.02 5.66
CA THR A 23 -23.73 9.38 6.21
C THR A 23 -22.33 9.65 6.77
N ASP A 24 -21.60 8.62 7.16
CA ASP A 24 -20.46 8.76 8.07
C ASP A 24 -19.13 8.92 7.30
N PHE A 25 -19.13 8.81 5.97
CA PHE A 25 -17.92 8.88 5.13
C PHE A 25 -17.16 10.21 5.30
N ASP A 26 -17.87 11.34 5.29
CA ASP A 26 -17.25 12.66 5.48
C ASP A 26 -16.67 12.82 6.90
N GLU A 27 -17.30 12.23 7.92
CA GLU A 27 -16.77 12.20 9.29
C GLU A 27 -15.49 11.35 9.37
N PHE A 28 -15.47 10.17 8.74
CA PHE A 28 -14.26 9.34 8.65
C PHE A 28 -13.14 10.05 7.87
N MET A 29 -13.45 10.82 6.83
CA MET A 29 -12.47 11.61 6.07
C MET A 29 -11.97 12.83 6.86
N LEU A 30 -12.79 13.45 7.72
CA LEU A 30 -12.34 14.47 8.66
C LEU A 30 -11.43 13.89 9.75
N TYR A 31 -11.81 12.74 10.33
CA TYR A 31 -10.99 11.98 11.27
C TYR A 31 -9.65 11.55 10.64
N ALA A 32 -9.66 11.17 9.35
CA ALA A 32 -8.47 10.78 8.58
C ALA A 32 -7.46 11.93 8.38
N ARG A 33 -7.93 13.19 8.39
CA ARG A 33 -7.12 14.41 8.29
C ARG A 33 -6.56 14.84 9.65
N GLN A 34 -7.30 14.60 10.73
CA GLN A 34 -6.90 14.98 12.10
C GLN A 34 -5.97 13.96 12.75
N THR A 35 -6.06 12.69 12.36
CA THR A 35 -5.31 11.58 12.96
C THR A 35 -4.03 11.28 12.17
N LYS A 36 -2.90 11.07 12.86
CA LYS A 36 -1.61 10.72 12.24
C LYS A 36 -1.73 9.39 11.46
N LYS A 37 -1.15 9.36 10.24
CA LYS A 37 -1.01 8.13 9.43
C LYS A 37 -0.33 7.02 10.26
N GLY A 38 -0.88 5.81 10.18
CA GLY A 38 -0.44 4.65 10.96
C GLY A 38 -1.15 4.49 12.31
N LEU A 39 -2.03 5.43 12.71
CA LEU A 39 -2.88 5.35 13.90
C LEU A 39 -4.39 5.28 13.59
N ARG A 40 -4.80 5.29 12.31
CA ARG A 40 -6.21 5.30 11.90
C ARG A 40 -6.72 3.86 11.81
N SER A 41 -7.93 3.58 12.30
CA SER A 41 -8.50 2.22 12.37
C SER A 41 -8.56 1.48 11.03
N PHE A 42 -8.62 2.20 9.92
CA PHE A 42 -8.64 1.70 8.54
C PHE A 42 -7.26 1.72 7.84
N ASP A 43 -6.18 2.19 8.49
CA ASP A 43 -4.84 2.09 7.90
C ASP A 43 -4.42 0.62 7.80
N ARG A 44 -3.80 0.27 6.67
CA ARG A 44 -3.29 -1.05 6.35
C ARG A 44 -1.93 -0.90 5.66
N ASP A 45 -0.98 -1.73 6.06
CA ASP A 45 0.34 -1.83 5.41
C ASP A 45 0.42 -3.17 4.67
N PHE A 46 0.90 -3.17 3.43
CA PHE A 46 1.18 -4.39 2.69
C PHE A 46 2.63 -4.82 2.96
N VAL A 47 2.79 -5.96 3.63
CA VAL A 47 4.08 -6.55 3.96
C VAL A 47 4.49 -7.46 2.79
N LEU A 48 5.64 -7.15 2.18
CA LEU A 48 6.22 -7.97 1.12
C LEU A 48 6.60 -9.37 1.67
N PRO A 49 6.55 -10.42 0.82
CA PRO A 49 7.07 -11.73 1.19
C PRO A 49 8.56 -11.65 1.52
N ASP A 50 8.98 -12.35 2.58
CA ASP A 50 10.40 -12.48 2.95
C ASP A 50 11.13 -13.53 2.09
N PHE A 51 10.38 -14.34 1.33
CA PHE A 51 10.85 -15.47 0.51
C PHE A 51 11.62 -16.55 1.28
N VAL A 52 11.52 -16.56 2.62
CA VAL A 52 12.14 -17.56 3.52
C VAL A 52 11.06 -18.30 4.32
N HIS A 53 10.10 -17.56 4.88
CA HIS A 53 8.98 -18.11 5.66
C HIS A 53 7.62 -17.80 5.02
N SER A 54 7.53 -16.77 4.16
CA SER A 54 6.35 -16.43 3.38
C SER A 54 6.70 -16.20 1.91
N PHE A 55 6.03 -16.94 1.02
CA PHE A 55 6.13 -16.79 -0.44
C PHE A 55 5.07 -15.85 -1.02
N GLN A 56 4.19 -15.29 -0.19
CA GLN A 56 3.16 -14.32 -0.57
C GLN A 56 3.20 -13.10 0.35
N GLY A 57 2.92 -11.93 -0.20
CA GLY A 57 2.74 -10.71 0.59
C GLY A 57 1.39 -10.70 1.29
N LYS A 58 1.29 -10.00 2.42
CA LYS A 58 0.09 -9.97 3.27
C LYS A 58 -0.26 -8.56 3.71
N VAL A 59 -1.56 -8.28 3.83
CA VAL A 59 -2.06 -7.02 4.38
C VAL A 59 -2.12 -7.14 5.91
N GLU A 60 -1.50 -6.20 6.63
CA GLU A 60 -1.52 -6.15 8.09
C GLU A 60 -1.92 -4.78 8.62
N LEU A 61 -2.29 -4.72 9.92
CA LEU A 61 -2.38 -3.45 10.64
C LEU A 61 -0.97 -2.84 10.80
N PRO A 62 -0.81 -1.51 10.67
CA PRO A 62 0.45 -0.82 10.93
C PRO A 62 1.02 -1.12 12.32
N ALA A 63 2.36 -1.17 12.43
CA ALA A 63 3.05 -1.56 13.65
C ALA A 63 2.62 -0.77 14.90
N LEU A 64 2.33 0.53 14.75
CA LEU A 64 1.85 1.39 15.84
C LEU A 64 0.45 0.99 16.33
N LEU A 65 -0.44 0.57 15.42
CA LEU A 65 -1.78 0.09 15.76
C LEU A 65 -1.74 -1.29 16.41
N ARG A 66 -0.90 -2.21 15.92
CA ARG A 66 -0.69 -3.53 16.56
C ARG A 66 -0.25 -3.36 18.00
N ARG A 67 0.81 -2.56 18.23
CA ARG A 67 1.33 -2.27 19.57
C ARG A 67 0.29 -1.60 20.49
N LYS A 68 -0.58 -0.74 19.94
CA LYS A 68 -1.70 -0.14 20.69
C LYS A 68 -2.75 -1.18 21.08
N MET A 69 -3.19 -2.01 20.14
CA MET A 69 -4.20 -3.06 20.37
C MET A 69 -3.72 -4.08 21.39
N GLU A 70 -2.49 -4.56 21.26
CA GLU A 70 -1.85 -5.45 22.25
C GLU A 70 -1.78 -4.82 23.64
N TRP A 71 -1.44 -3.53 23.73
CA TRP A 71 -1.39 -2.84 25.02
C TRP A 71 -2.79 -2.77 25.65
N GLU A 72 -3.81 -2.38 24.89
CA GLU A 72 -5.20 -2.33 25.37
C GLU A 72 -5.70 -3.72 25.81
N GLU A 73 -5.35 -4.78 25.07
CA GLU A 73 -5.70 -6.15 25.43
C GLU A 73 -5.02 -6.59 26.74
N ARG A 74 -3.73 -6.32 26.92
CA ARG A 74 -3.03 -6.56 28.20
C ARG A 74 -3.68 -5.80 29.36
N GLN A 75 -4.20 -4.59 29.14
CA GLN A 75 -4.95 -3.87 30.19
C GLN A 75 -6.30 -4.53 30.50
N ARG A 76 -7.05 -5.01 29.49
CA ARG A 76 -8.29 -5.77 29.72
C ARG A 76 -8.03 -7.07 30.46
N GLU A 77 -6.96 -7.79 30.11
CA GLU A 77 -6.60 -9.05 30.77
C GLU A 77 -6.19 -8.83 32.23
N LYS A 78 -5.44 -7.75 32.54
CA LYS A 78 -5.15 -7.34 33.92
C LYS A 78 -6.42 -7.07 34.71
N LYS A 79 -7.34 -6.25 34.18
CA LYS A 79 -8.63 -5.96 34.83
C LYS A 79 -9.44 -7.23 35.08
N ARG A 80 -9.52 -8.13 34.10
CA ARG A 80 -10.20 -9.42 34.25
C ARG A 80 -9.57 -10.27 35.37
N LYS A 81 -8.24 -10.34 35.44
CA LYS A 81 -7.53 -11.05 36.52
C LYS A 81 -7.78 -10.41 37.90
N GLU A 82 -7.78 -9.08 37.99
CA GLU A 82 -8.13 -8.35 39.22
C GLU A 82 -9.59 -8.56 39.64
N GLU A 83 -10.53 -8.66 38.70
CA GLU A 83 -11.94 -8.97 38.95
C GLU A 83 -12.12 -10.42 39.39
N GLU A 84 -11.48 -11.39 38.72
CA GLU A 84 -11.45 -12.80 39.12
C GLU A 84 -10.83 -12.99 40.52
N GLU A 85 -9.80 -12.23 40.88
CA GLU A 85 -9.18 -12.27 42.20
C GLU A 85 -10.07 -11.65 43.29
N LYS A 86 -10.76 -10.54 42.99
CA LYS A 86 -11.79 -9.95 43.87
C LYS A 86 -12.95 -10.93 44.09
N GLN A 87 -13.40 -11.61 43.03
CA GLN A 87 -14.47 -12.62 43.11
C GLN A 87 -14.05 -13.80 44.00
N LYS A 88 -12.81 -14.30 43.85
CA LYS A 88 -12.26 -15.38 44.71
C LYS A 88 -12.20 -14.96 46.17
N LYS A 89 -11.64 -13.78 46.46
CA LYS A 89 -11.58 -13.21 47.82
C LYS A 89 -12.97 -13.01 48.45
N ALA A 90 -13.99 -12.67 47.66
CA ALA A 90 -15.37 -12.63 48.14
C ALA A 90 -15.90 -14.03 48.51
N THR A 91 -15.65 -15.05 47.67
CA THR A 91 -16.10 -16.44 47.94
C THR A 91 -15.33 -17.14 49.07
N GLU A 92 -14.09 -16.74 49.35
CA GLU A 92 -13.32 -17.23 50.50
C GLU A 92 -13.79 -16.58 51.82
N GLY A 93 -14.32 -15.35 51.77
CA GLY A 93 -14.89 -14.66 52.92
C GLY A 93 -16.18 -15.29 53.48
N GLU A 94 -16.96 -16.02 52.66
CA GLU A 94 -18.20 -16.68 53.09
C GLU A 94 -18.01 -18.09 53.69
N LYS A 95 -16.81 -18.67 53.63
CA LYS A 95 -16.50 -20.00 54.24
C LYS A 95 -15.79 -19.90 55.60
N GLY A 96 -15.95 -18.75 56.26
CA GLY A 96 -15.30 -18.39 57.53
C GLY A 96 -16.24 -18.25 58.73
N ALA A 97 -17.44 -18.84 58.69
CA ALA A 97 -18.35 -18.92 59.83
C ALA A 97 -18.98 -20.32 59.93
N ASP A 98 -19.28 -20.74 61.16
CA ASP A 98 -19.97 -21.97 61.56
C ASP A 98 -19.23 -23.31 61.43
N THR A 99 -18.36 -23.59 62.42
CA THR A 99 -18.22 -24.96 62.95
C THR A 99 -18.15 -24.96 64.48
N SER A 100 -19.17 -25.48 65.15
CA SER A 100 -19.12 -25.85 66.58
C SER A 100 -19.90 -27.13 66.88
N GLY A 101 -19.18 -28.21 67.19
CA GLY A 101 -19.69 -29.41 67.88
C GLY A 101 -20.48 -30.43 67.04
N THR A 102 -19.99 -31.66 66.82
CA THR A 102 -20.18 -32.88 67.67
C THR A 102 -21.60 -33.48 67.61
N ILE A 103 -21.87 -34.80 67.45
CA ILE A 103 -21.08 -36.06 67.62
C ILE A 103 -21.82 -37.22 66.88
N ALA A 104 -21.08 -38.22 66.34
CA ALA A 104 -21.46 -39.63 66.00
C ALA A 104 -22.76 -39.89 65.16
N GLU A 105 -23.12 -41.10 64.67
CA GLU A 105 -22.64 -42.49 64.86
C GLU A 105 -23.06 -43.39 63.65
N ASP A 106 -22.19 -44.32 63.23
CA ASP A 106 -22.39 -45.66 62.63
C ASP A 106 -23.40 -46.07 61.49
N ASN A 107 -22.89 -46.97 60.62
CA ASN A 107 -23.50 -48.11 59.88
C ASN A 107 -24.40 -47.96 58.61
N ILE A 108 -23.76 -48.01 57.42
CA ILE A 108 -23.80 -49.08 56.35
C ILE A 108 -25.01 -50.06 56.39
N PRO A 109 -25.78 -50.36 55.29
CA PRO A 109 -25.26 -50.97 54.03
C PRO A 109 -25.91 -50.65 52.65
N ALA A 110 -25.21 -51.17 51.61
CA ALA A 110 -25.51 -51.52 50.20
C ALA A 110 -27.00 -51.66 49.73
N THR A 111 -27.38 -51.66 48.44
CA THR A 111 -26.77 -52.07 47.13
C THR A 111 -27.33 -51.14 46.00
N SER A 112 -26.94 -51.10 44.71
CA SER A 112 -26.52 -52.14 43.75
C SER A 112 -25.95 -51.52 42.45
N LYS A 113 -25.02 -52.23 41.76
CA LYS A 113 -24.98 -52.61 40.32
C LYS A 113 -25.44 -51.60 39.22
N GLU A 114 -24.95 -51.54 37.97
CA GLU A 114 -23.87 -52.14 37.13
C GLU A 114 -24.01 -51.45 35.73
N GLU A 115 -23.03 -51.35 34.81
CA GLU A 115 -21.58 -51.62 34.78
C GLU A 115 -20.95 -50.73 33.65
N ASP A 116 -19.74 -51.04 33.16
CA ASP A 116 -19.10 -50.57 31.90
C ASP A 116 -18.76 -49.07 31.70
N ALA A 117 -17.67 -48.62 31.04
CA ALA A 117 -16.39 -49.11 30.48
C ALA A 117 -15.98 -48.07 29.40
N GLU A 118 -14.73 -47.82 28.97
CA GLU A 118 -13.38 -48.13 29.45
C GLU A 118 -12.32 -47.45 28.51
N LYS A 119 -11.11 -47.09 29.01
CA LYS A 119 -9.84 -46.80 28.25
C LYS A 119 -9.82 -45.56 27.30
N ASN A 120 -8.70 -44.89 26.97
CA ASN A 120 -7.23 -45.00 27.24
C ASN A 120 -6.66 -43.56 27.35
N LYS A 121 -5.61 -43.21 28.12
CA LYS A 121 -4.14 -43.44 27.90
C LYS A 121 -3.65 -42.98 26.51
N THR A 122 -2.52 -42.27 26.36
CA THR A 122 -1.21 -42.45 27.05
C THR A 122 -0.42 -41.15 27.28
N GLU A 123 0.43 -41.17 28.31
CA GLU A 123 1.57 -40.27 28.53
C GLU A 123 2.85 -40.78 27.84
N ALA A 124 3.78 -39.89 27.50
CA ALA A 124 5.24 -40.03 27.64
C ALA A 124 5.89 -38.68 27.22
N ALA A 125 6.69 -37.93 27.98
CA ALA A 125 7.77 -38.21 28.94
C ALA A 125 9.17 -38.25 28.29
N GLU A 126 9.97 -37.22 28.57
CA GLU A 126 11.45 -37.19 28.71
C GLU A 126 11.75 -35.76 29.25
N LYS A 127 12.15 -35.48 30.49
CA LYS A 127 13.19 -35.97 31.43
C LYS A 127 14.63 -35.50 31.15
N ASP A 128 15.14 -34.87 32.21
CA ASP A 128 16.51 -34.90 32.74
C ASP A 128 17.64 -34.04 32.11
N GLU A 129 18.09 -33.11 32.96
CA GLU A 129 19.50 -32.87 33.34
C GLU A 129 20.49 -32.10 32.43
N ASN A 130 20.93 -30.97 33.00
CA ASN A 130 22.34 -30.58 33.19
C ASN A 130 23.16 -30.11 31.97
N TYR A 131 23.67 -28.88 32.04
CA TYR A 131 25.13 -28.65 32.16
C TYR A 131 25.41 -27.21 32.59
N ASP A 132 26.05 -27.06 33.75
CA ASP A 132 26.68 -25.81 34.20
C ASP A 132 28.20 -26.02 34.06
N GLU A 133 28.82 -25.49 32.99
CA GLU A 133 30.27 -25.50 32.89
C GLU A 133 30.88 -24.23 32.29
N LYS A 134 31.76 -23.69 33.11
CA LYS A 134 32.64 -22.53 32.99
C LYS A 134 33.38 -22.36 31.65
N CYS A 135 33.45 -21.08 31.28
CA CYS A 135 34.55 -20.35 30.62
C CYS A 135 35.84 -21.09 30.23
N ASP A 136 36.39 -20.73 29.06
CA ASP A 136 37.75 -20.16 29.05
C ASP A 136 38.02 -19.17 27.90
N ALA A 137 39.09 -18.38 28.04
CA ALA A 137 39.28 -17.09 27.35
C ALA A 137 40.09 -17.12 26.03
N SER A 138 39.93 -16.09 25.20
CA SER A 138 41.10 -15.40 24.58
C SER A 138 40.83 -14.01 23.97
N LYS A 139 41.32 -12.98 24.69
CA LYS A 139 42.05 -11.79 24.20
C LYS A 139 41.38 -10.79 23.22
N ASN A 140 40.99 -9.67 23.83
CA ASN A 140 41.33 -8.27 23.49
C ASN A 140 41.54 -7.87 22.01
N ASP A 141 40.84 -6.80 21.61
CA ASP A 141 41.51 -5.50 21.40
C ASP A 141 40.58 -4.35 21.87
N ASP A 142 41.17 -3.33 22.48
CA ASP A 142 40.46 -2.26 23.21
C ASP A 142 40.07 -1.07 22.31
N HIS A 143 38.83 -0.59 22.42
CA HIS A 143 38.53 0.84 22.32
C HIS A 143 37.43 1.23 23.32
N ASP A 144 37.79 2.12 24.24
CA ASP A 144 36.90 2.70 25.24
C ASP A 144 35.84 3.60 24.59
N ASP A 145 34.56 3.39 24.94
CA ASP A 145 33.58 4.48 25.05
C ASP A 145 32.76 4.26 26.33
N LYS A 146 33.26 4.86 27.43
CA LYS A 146 32.60 4.86 28.74
C LYS A 146 31.58 6.00 28.85
N ASP A 147 30.39 5.82 28.28
CA ASP A 147 29.25 6.68 28.59
C ASP A 147 28.58 6.24 29.90
N ASN A 148 29.18 6.67 31.02
CA ASN A 148 28.56 6.68 32.34
C ASN A 148 27.31 7.57 32.30
N ASN A 149 26.13 6.98 32.11
CA ASN A 149 24.86 7.65 32.41
C ASN A 149 24.55 7.55 33.91
N ASN A 150 25.39 8.19 34.73
CA ASN A 150 25.05 8.63 36.07
C ASN A 150 24.74 10.13 36.01
N ASP A 151 23.58 10.48 35.44
CA ASP A 151 22.94 11.78 35.62
C ASP A 151 21.63 11.57 36.39
N ASP A 152 21.76 11.00 37.60
CA ASP A 152 20.79 11.19 38.68
C ASP A 152 20.89 12.67 39.15
N ASP A 153 20.41 13.60 38.33
CA ASP A 153 20.24 15.02 38.71
C ASP A 153 18.94 15.13 39.53
N ASP A 154 19.04 14.68 40.78
CA ASP A 154 17.96 14.60 41.76
C ASP A 154 17.48 16.02 42.11
N GLY A 155 16.38 16.42 41.46
CA GLY A 155 15.79 17.74 41.55
C GLY A 155 15.17 18.01 42.92
N SER A 156 16.02 18.30 43.90
CA SER A 156 15.61 18.77 45.22
C SER A 156 15.03 20.18 45.13
N ASP A 157 13.71 20.27 44.96
CA ASP A 157 12.94 21.50 45.17
C ASP A 157 12.98 21.87 46.66
N SER A 158 14.08 22.47 47.11
CA SER A 158 14.17 23.16 48.38
C SER A 158 13.57 24.57 48.21
N ASP A 159 12.24 24.65 48.34
CA ASP A 159 11.47 25.90 48.45
C ASP A 159 11.85 26.63 49.75
N ASP A 160 13.01 27.29 49.75
CA ASP A 160 13.45 28.11 50.88
C ASP A 160 14.22 29.34 50.38
N ASN A 161 13.48 30.42 50.07
CA ASN A 161 13.50 31.63 50.90
C ASN A 161 12.76 32.82 50.25
N SER A 162 12.40 33.77 51.10
CA SER A 162 12.25 35.17 50.71
C SER A 162 13.52 35.71 50.06
N ASP A 163 13.41 36.42 48.95
CA ASP A 163 14.18 37.65 48.68
C ASP A 163 13.77 38.29 47.34
N GLU A 164 13.97 39.61 47.22
CA GLU A 164 13.70 40.38 46.00
C GLU A 164 14.75 40.09 44.91
N GLU A 165 14.68 38.91 44.27
CA GLU A 165 15.57 38.61 43.14
C GLU A 165 15.38 39.61 42.00
N ASP A 166 16.46 40.36 41.70
CA ASP A 166 16.61 41.31 40.60
C ASP A 166 15.98 40.80 39.29
N GLU A 167 15.23 41.67 38.61
CA GLU A 167 14.52 41.33 37.37
C GLU A 167 15.47 40.81 36.27
N LYS A 168 16.71 41.32 36.26
CA LYS A 168 17.80 40.88 35.37
C LYS A 168 18.18 39.41 35.61
N THR A 169 18.26 38.98 36.87
CA THR A 169 18.65 37.62 37.27
C THR A 169 17.57 36.62 36.84
N LYS A 170 16.29 36.96 37.02
CA LYS A 170 15.15 36.19 36.52
C LYS A 170 15.15 36.08 34.99
N GLN A 171 15.44 37.17 34.28
CA GLN A 171 15.57 37.14 32.81
C GLN A 171 16.76 36.28 32.34
N GLN A 172 17.86 36.23 33.11
CA GLN A 172 19.03 35.43 32.78
C GLN A 172 18.77 33.92 32.98
N LYS A 173 18.25 33.50 34.14
CA LYS A 173 17.80 32.12 34.40
C LYS A 173 16.81 31.64 33.33
N LYS A 174 15.86 32.50 32.91
CA LYS A 174 14.88 32.18 31.86
C LYS A 174 15.51 31.99 30.48
N LYS A 175 16.58 32.72 30.15
CA LYS A 175 17.36 32.53 28.90
C LYS A 175 18.15 31.23 28.93
N GLU A 176 18.76 30.86 30.05
CA GLU A 176 19.51 29.61 30.19
C GLU A 176 18.60 28.38 30.09
N ASN A 177 17.44 28.39 30.76
CA ASN A 177 16.45 27.31 30.62
C ASN A 177 15.91 27.20 29.19
N LEU A 178 15.68 28.33 28.49
CA LEU A 178 15.29 28.29 27.07
C LEU A 178 16.39 27.68 26.19
N LEU A 179 17.66 27.99 26.45
CA LEU A 179 18.81 27.45 25.74
C LEU A 179 19.02 25.94 26.01
N ARG A 180 18.83 25.48 27.26
CA ARG A 180 18.84 24.05 27.64
C ARG A 180 17.76 23.28 26.87
N LEU A 181 16.54 23.83 26.83
CA LEU A 181 15.39 23.24 26.11
C LEU A 181 15.57 23.24 24.59
N GLN A 182 16.23 24.25 24.01
CA GLN A 182 16.60 24.27 22.59
C GLN A 182 17.63 23.18 22.27
N LYS A 183 18.69 23.04 23.07
CA LYS A 183 19.70 21.98 22.90
C LYS A 183 19.11 20.57 23.02
N GLN A 184 18.18 20.33 23.96
CA GLN A 184 17.47 19.06 24.06
C GLN A 184 16.67 18.77 22.78
N ARG A 185 15.87 19.74 22.31
CA ARG A 185 15.13 19.59 21.04
C ARG A 185 16.03 19.35 19.83
N GLN A 186 17.21 19.99 19.77
CA GLN A 186 18.20 19.74 18.73
C GLN A 186 18.65 18.27 18.73
N LYS A 187 19.04 17.74 19.91
CA LYS A 187 19.45 16.34 20.09
C LYS A 187 18.34 15.35 19.78
N GLU A 188 17.08 15.67 20.12
CA GLU A 188 15.92 14.85 19.77
C GLU A 188 15.68 14.81 18.25
N ILE A 189 15.84 15.94 17.55
CA ILE A 189 15.74 16.00 16.08
C ILE A 189 16.88 15.23 15.42
N GLU A 190 18.11 15.30 15.93
CA GLU A 190 19.23 14.48 15.45
C GLU A 190 19.02 12.98 15.71
N ARG A 191 18.58 12.58 16.91
CA ARG A 191 18.20 11.18 17.19
C ARG A 191 17.06 10.70 16.28
N ALA A 192 16.04 11.53 16.06
CA ALA A 192 14.93 11.18 15.18
C ALA A 192 15.38 11.00 13.73
N LYS A 193 16.27 11.87 13.22
CA LYS A 193 16.92 11.68 11.92
C LYS A 193 17.73 10.40 11.85
N TYR A 194 18.59 10.16 12.83
CA TYR A 194 19.44 8.96 12.87
C TYR A 194 18.60 7.67 12.90
N ILE A 195 17.56 7.61 13.74
CA ILE A 195 16.63 6.47 13.77
C ILE A 195 15.91 6.32 12.42
N GLN A 196 15.44 7.43 11.83
CA GLN A 196 14.81 7.40 10.51
C GLN A 196 15.78 6.91 9.43
N GLU A 197 17.05 7.31 9.44
CA GLU A 197 18.08 6.85 8.50
C GLU A 197 18.43 5.36 8.70
N GLN A 198 18.39 4.85 9.92
CA GLN A 198 18.61 3.41 10.23
C GLN A 198 17.39 2.53 9.89
N GLU A 199 16.16 3.06 9.99
CA GLU A 199 14.93 2.36 9.60
C GLU A 199 14.64 2.46 8.08
N GLN A 200 15.25 3.40 7.37
CA GLN A 200 14.95 3.69 5.97
C GLN A 200 15.92 3.01 5.00
N GLN A 201 15.56 1.81 4.55
CA GLN A 201 16.28 1.08 3.49
C GLN A 201 16.41 1.95 2.22
N SER A 202 17.64 2.37 1.91
CA SER A 202 17.97 3.14 0.72
C SER A 202 18.42 2.23 -0.42
N LEU A 203 17.96 2.51 -1.63
CA LEU A 203 18.44 1.89 -2.87
C LEU A 203 19.06 2.99 -3.73
N GLU A 204 20.34 2.86 -4.05
CA GLU A 204 21.00 3.74 -5.01
C GLU A 204 20.56 3.36 -6.43
N ILE A 205 20.05 4.33 -7.19
CA ILE A 205 19.60 4.15 -8.57
C ILE A 205 20.44 5.04 -9.47
N SER A 206 21.21 4.42 -10.35
CA SER A 206 22.19 5.08 -11.22
C SER A 206 21.76 5.02 -12.69
N VAL A 207 22.08 3.91 -13.38
CA VAL A 207 21.90 3.77 -14.83
C VAL A 207 20.44 3.54 -15.22
N GLU A 208 19.67 2.91 -14.33
CA GLU A 208 18.27 2.50 -14.52
C GLU A 208 17.37 3.71 -14.83
N ARG A 209 17.73 4.88 -14.29
CA ARG A 209 17.05 6.16 -14.53
C ARG A 209 16.99 6.57 -16.00
N PHE A 210 17.92 6.08 -16.81
CA PHE A 210 18.03 6.37 -18.24
C PHE A 210 17.77 5.13 -19.10
N THR A 211 18.26 3.96 -18.68
CA THR A 211 18.06 2.69 -19.39
C THR A 211 16.59 2.28 -19.46
N ILE A 212 15.79 2.51 -18.41
CA ILE A 212 14.37 2.10 -18.41
C ILE A 212 13.52 2.94 -19.39
N PRO A 213 13.60 4.30 -19.40
CA PRO A 213 12.96 5.10 -20.45
C PRO A 213 13.43 4.79 -21.88
N GLU A 214 14.71 4.46 -22.07
CA GLU A 214 15.28 4.21 -23.40
C GLU A 214 14.63 3.01 -24.12
N ILE A 215 14.02 2.06 -23.39
CA ILE A 215 13.29 0.91 -23.96
C ILE A 215 12.16 1.35 -24.92
N ILE A 216 11.59 2.55 -24.74
CA ILE A 216 10.53 3.10 -25.60
C ILE A 216 11.08 3.48 -26.99
N PHE A 217 12.34 3.91 -27.03
CA PHE A 217 13.04 4.30 -28.27
C PHE A 217 13.84 3.14 -28.85
N THR A 218 14.34 2.24 -27.99
CA THR A 218 15.18 1.08 -28.34
C THR A 218 14.62 -0.21 -27.71
N PRO A 219 13.51 -0.80 -28.23
CA PRO A 219 12.89 -2.01 -27.66
C PRO A 219 13.78 -3.25 -27.67
N SER A 220 14.82 -3.27 -28.51
CA SER A 220 15.79 -4.36 -28.61
C SER A 220 16.55 -4.63 -27.31
N TYR A 221 16.66 -3.65 -26.40
CA TYR A 221 17.29 -3.81 -25.09
C TYR A 221 16.60 -4.83 -24.17
N ILE A 222 15.31 -5.10 -24.37
CA ILE A 222 14.56 -6.16 -23.67
C ILE A 222 14.25 -7.37 -24.56
N GLY A 223 14.94 -7.50 -25.70
CA GLY A 223 14.76 -8.62 -26.63
C GLY A 223 13.55 -8.51 -27.56
N LEU A 224 12.83 -7.38 -27.57
CA LEU A 224 11.72 -7.14 -28.51
C LEU A 224 12.23 -6.75 -29.90
N VAL A 225 12.90 -7.69 -30.57
CA VAL A 225 13.54 -7.49 -31.89
C VAL A 225 12.57 -7.23 -33.04
N ASN A 226 11.28 -7.53 -32.86
CA ASN A 226 10.23 -7.30 -33.86
C ASN A 226 9.46 -5.98 -33.65
N SER A 227 9.83 -5.19 -32.64
CA SER A 227 9.19 -3.91 -32.33
C SER A 227 10.10 -2.75 -32.74
N CYS A 228 9.56 -1.82 -33.53
CA CYS A 228 10.27 -0.59 -33.89
C CYS A 228 10.23 0.43 -32.73
N GLY A 229 11.21 1.34 -32.71
CA GLY A 229 11.29 2.43 -31.75
C GLY A 229 10.19 3.47 -31.94
N LEU A 230 9.90 4.30 -30.93
CA LEU A 230 8.85 5.32 -31.01
C LEU A 230 9.03 6.27 -32.20
N GLY A 231 10.25 6.77 -32.48
CA GLY A 231 10.50 7.64 -33.63
C GLY A 231 10.25 6.94 -34.98
N GLU A 232 10.68 5.69 -35.09
CA GLU A 232 10.45 4.84 -36.27
C GLU A 232 8.95 4.58 -36.48
N ALA A 233 8.21 4.25 -35.42
CA ALA A 233 6.78 3.99 -35.47
C ALA A 233 5.99 5.22 -35.94
N ILE A 234 6.34 6.42 -35.44
CA ILE A 234 5.76 7.69 -35.91
C ILE A 234 6.01 7.85 -37.41
N VAL A 235 7.25 7.71 -37.87
CA VAL A 235 7.60 7.88 -39.29
C VAL A 235 6.93 6.84 -40.18
N GLN A 236 6.89 5.57 -39.78
CA GLN A 236 6.16 4.51 -40.50
C GLN A 236 4.67 4.80 -40.59
N SER A 237 4.04 5.31 -39.53
CA SER A 237 2.62 5.70 -39.55
C SER A 237 2.35 6.85 -40.54
N ILE A 238 3.20 7.88 -40.59
CA ILE A 238 3.06 8.98 -41.54
C ILE A 238 3.35 8.52 -42.98
N GLN A 239 4.29 7.59 -43.16
CA GLN A 239 4.59 7.00 -44.46
C GLN A 239 3.46 6.11 -45.01
N SER A 240 2.64 5.49 -44.14
CA SER A 240 1.46 4.73 -44.57
C SER A 240 0.29 5.60 -45.03
N CYS A 241 0.26 6.88 -44.62
CA CYS A 241 -0.70 7.88 -45.09
C CYS A 241 -0.38 8.42 -46.50
N ASP A 242 -1.39 9.00 -47.15
CA ASP A 242 -1.28 9.63 -48.47
C ASP A 242 -0.23 10.75 -48.52
N ALA A 243 0.50 10.82 -49.62
CA ALA A 243 1.67 11.71 -49.79
C ALA A 243 1.36 13.19 -49.55
N GLU A 244 0.16 13.64 -49.93
CA GLU A 244 -0.31 15.02 -49.77
C GLU A 244 -0.49 15.42 -48.29
N LEU A 245 -0.86 14.48 -47.42
CA LEU A 245 -1.10 14.73 -46.00
C LEU A 245 0.19 14.73 -45.17
N ARG A 246 1.27 14.07 -45.64
CA ARG A 246 2.51 13.87 -44.86
C ARG A 246 3.13 15.17 -44.37
N ALA A 247 3.13 16.21 -45.20
CA ALA A 247 3.65 17.53 -44.82
C ALA A 247 2.90 18.13 -43.61
N ALA A 248 1.57 17.99 -43.59
CA ALA A 248 0.73 18.47 -42.50
C ALA A 248 0.88 17.60 -41.24
N LEU A 249 1.04 16.28 -41.41
CA LEU A 249 1.24 15.35 -40.29
C LEU A 249 2.57 15.58 -39.56
N TYR A 250 3.69 15.74 -40.30
CA TYR A 250 4.99 16.06 -39.69
C TYR A 250 4.99 17.39 -38.93
N HIS A 251 4.19 18.36 -39.37
CA HIS A 251 4.09 19.67 -38.73
C HIS A 251 3.21 19.68 -37.46
N ASN A 252 2.36 18.66 -37.26
CA ASN A 252 1.33 18.66 -36.23
C ASN A 252 1.39 17.37 -35.39
N ILE A 253 2.56 17.04 -34.85
CA ILE A 253 2.74 15.92 -33.92
C ILE A 253 2.37 16.39 -32.51
N VAL A 254 1.40 15.75 -31.87
CA VAL A 254 0.95 16.07 -30.51
C VAL A 254 1.29 14.92 -29.55
N LEU A 255 1.99 15.23 -28.47
CA LEU A 255 2.33 14.28 -27.40
C LEU A 255 1.28 14.32 -26.29
N THR A 256 0.83 13.15 -25.82
CA THR A 256 -0.23 12.99 -24.81
C THR A 256 0.02 11.74 -23.95
N GLY A 257 -0.58 11.67 -22.77
CA GLY A 257 -0.42 10.59 -21.79
C GLY A 257 0.53 10.91 -20.63
N GLY A 258 0.85 9.89 -19.83
CA GLY A 258 1.73 10.03 -18.65
C GLY A 258 3.23 9.98 -18.99
N THR A 259 3.62 9.08 -19.89
CA THR A 259 5.04 8.83 -20.24
C THR A 259 5.75 10.06 -20.84
N VAL A 260 5.00 10.95 -21.49
CA VAL A 260 5.53 12.18 -22.10
C VAL A 260 5.95 13.25 -21.10
N LEU A 261 5.64 13.06 -19.80
CA LEU A 261 6.12 13.90 -18.69
C LEU A 261 7.58 13.62 -18.29
N LEU A 262 8.23 12.62 -18.88
CA LEU A 262 9.65 12.35 -18.66
C LEU A 262 10.51 13.55 -19.13
N PRO A 263 11.47 14.05 -18.32
CA PRO A 263 12.30 15.17 -18.72
C PRO A 263 13.08 14.92 -20.01
N GLY A 264 12.99 15.84 -20.97
CA GLY A 264 13.65 15.72 -22.28
C GLY A 264 12.94 14.81 -23.29
N PHE A 265 11.78 14.25 -22.96
CA PHE A 265 11.07 13.31 -23.84
C PHE A 265 10.61 13.96 -25.14
N LYS A 266 10.07 15.19 -25.08
CA LYS A 266 9.66 15.96 -26.26
C LYS A 266 10.84 16.18 -27.21
N GLU A 267 11.96 16.65 -26.66
CA GLU A 267 13.18 16.98 -27.40
C GLU A 267 13.79 15.72 -28.03
N ARG A 268 13.76 14.59 -27.33
CA ARG A 268 14.20 13.29 -27.86
C ARG A 268 13.32 12.84 -29.04
N VAL A 269 11.99 12.88 -28.90
CA VAL A 269 11.07 12.52 -30.00
C VAL A 269 11.26 13.45 -31.19
N GLU A 270 11.37 14.76 -30.97
CA GLU A 270 11.56 15.75 -32.04
C GLU A 270 12.87 15.53 -32.80
N MET A 271 13.96 15.23 -32.10
CA MET A 271 15.26 14.87 -32.69
C MET A 271 15.21 13.56 -33.50
N GLU A 272 14.57 12.52 -32.96
CA GLU A 272 14.53 11.18 -33.55
C GLU A 272 13.57 11.11 -34.76
N VAL A 273 12.42 11.77 -34.70
CA VAL A 273 11.54 11.93 -35.87
C VAL A 273 12.22 12.80 -36.91
N ARG A 274 12.95 13.86 -36.52
CA ARG A 274 13.63 14.73 -37.49
C ARG A 274 14.77 14.04 -38.23
N SER A 275 15.53 13.14 -37.60
CA SER A 275 16.61 12.40 -38.27
C SER A 275 16.10 11.36 -39.28
N LEU A 276 14.88 10.86 -39.09
CA LEU A 276 14.21 9.88 -39.96
C LEU A 276 13.29 10.52 -41.03
N ALA A 277 12.84 11.77 -40.81
CA ALA A 277 11.95 12.48 -41.74
C ALA A 277 12.70 13.12 -42.93
N PRO A 278 12.12 13.12 -44.14
CA PRO A 278 12.67 13.84 -45.30
C PRO A 278 12.89 15.34 -45.06
N ASP A 279 14.00 15.88 -45.57
CA ASP A 279 14.45 17.26 -45.30
C ASP A 279 13.52 18.38 -45.78
N ASN A 280 12.62 18.07 -46.71
CA ASN A 280 11.62 19.00 -47.21
C ASN A 280 10.41 19.18 -46.26
N TYR A 281 10.33 18.42 -45.17
CA TYR A 281 9.26 18.55 -44.17
C TYR A 281 9.74 19.22 -42.89
N VAL A 282 8.97 20.20 -42.42
CA VAL A 282 9.20 20.86 -41.12
C VAL A 282 8.54 20.02 -40.03
N VAL A 283 9.35 19.22 -39.33
CA VAL A 283 8.92 18.49 -38.13
C VAL A 283 8.65 19.48 -37.00
N ARG A 284 7.49 19.36 -36.34
CA ARG A 284 7.14 20.12 -35.14
C ARG A 284 6.39 19.22 -34.17
N VAL A 285 6.88 19.17 -32.93
CA VAL A 285 6.28 18.42 -31.83
C VAL A 285 5.67 19.39 -30.81
N PHE A 286 4.40 19.21 -30.49
CA PHE A 286 3.67 19.96 -29.48
C PHE A 286 3.42 19.10 -28.24
N LEU A 287 3.72 19.66 -27.07
CA LEU A 287 3.41 19.08 -25.76
C LEU A 287 2.46 20.04 -25.04
N PRO A 288 1.22 19.65 -24.71
CA PRO A 288 0.31 20.46 -23.90
C PRO A 288 0.77 20.51 -22.43
N GLU A 289 0.32 21.52 -21.70
CA GLU A 289 0.65 21.73 -20.28
C GLU A 289 0.21 20.58 -19.36
N ASP A 290 -0.92 19.94 -19.69
CA ASP A 290 -1.48 18.79 -18.97
C ASP A 290 -1.77 17.65 -19.96
N PRO A 291 -0.74 16.85 -20.32
CA PRO A 291 -0.87 15.77 -21.29
C PRO A 291 -1.63 14.55 -20.76
N VAL A 292 -1.75 14.40 -19.44
CA VAL A 292 -2.45 13.26 -18.82
C VAL A 292 -3.96 13.38 -19.04
N HIS A 293 -4.53 14.55 -18.78
CA HIS A 293 -5.98 14.77 -18.95
C HIS A 293 -6.34 15.31 -20.35
N PHE A 294 -5.38 15.47 -21.27
CA PHE A 294 -5.61 16.07 -22.58
C PHE A 294 -6.66 15.31 -23.40
N ALA A 295 -6.60 13.97 -23.38
CA ALA A 295 -7.60 13.12 -24.05
C ALA A 295 -9.02 13.30 -23.45
N TRP A 296 -9.13 13.39 -22.13
CA TRP A 296 -10.42 13.65 -21.45
C TRP A 296 -10.96 15.05 -21.77
N LYS A 297 -10.10 16.09 -21.78
CA LYS A 297 -10.48 17.45 -22.17
C LYS A 297 -10.99 17.51 -23.61
N GLY A 298 -10.33 16.79 -24.53
CA GLY A 298 -10.78 16.65 -25.92
C GLY A 298 -12.15 15.97 -26.03
N ALA A 299 -12.37 14.85 -25.33
CA ALA A 299 -13.65 14.15 -25.29
C ALA A 299 -14.77 15.00 -24.67
N HIS A 300 -14.48 15.76 -23.61
CA HIS A 300 -15.42 16.69 -22.99
C HIS A 300 -15.89 17.78 -23.97
N GLU A 301 -14.97 18.40 -24.71
CA GLU A 301 -15.35 19.44 -25.68
C GLU A 301 -16.04 18.86 -26.93
N LEU A 302 -15.73 17.62 -27.31
CA LEU A 302 -16.45 16.89 -28.37
C LEU A 302 -17.90 16.59 -27.98
N VAL A 303 -18.13 16.03 -26.78
CA VAL A 303 -19.47 15.73 -26.24
C VAL A 303 -20.34 16.98 -26.05
N ARG A 304 -19.73 18.16 -25.97
CA ARG A 304 -20.43 19.44 -25.89
C ARG A 304 -21.08 19.86 -27.22
N GLN A 305 -20.63 19.31 -28.34
CA GLN A 305 -21.20 19.54 -29.68
C GLN A 305 -22.45 18.67 -29.84
N LYS A 306 -23.58 19.29 -30.17
CA LYS A 306 -24.87 18.57 -30.25
C LYS A 306 -24.94 17.69 -31.49
N GLU A 307 -24.32 18.16 -32.56
CA GLU A 307 -24.17 17.51 -33.84
C GLU A 307 -23.51 16.13 -33.66
N PHE A 308 -22.44 16.06 -32.85
CA PHE A 308 -21.78 14.80 -32.52
C PHE A 308 -22.67 13.85 -31.71
N LEU A 309 -23.46 14.38 -30.76
CA LEU A 309 -24.39 13.56 -29.97
C LEU A 309 -25.52 12.98 -30.84
N ASP A 310 -26.09 13.78 -31.73
CA ASP A 310 -27.23 13.34 -32.55
C ASP A 310 -26.81 12.38 -33.69
N GLU A 311 -25.59 12.51 -34.23
CA GLU A 311 -25.09 11.67 -35.33
C GLU A 311 -24.29 10.44 -34.88
N SER A 312 -23.48 10.56 -33.81
CA SER A 312 -22.50 9.52 -33.42
C SER A 312 -22.87 8.71 -32.17
N CYS A 313 -23.89 9.11 -31.39
CA CYS A 313 -24.32 8.34 -30.23
C CYS A 313 -25.47 7.38 -30.55
N MET A 314 -25.22 6.08 -30.35
CA MET A 314 -26.23 5.05 -30.50
C MET A 314 -27.07 4.90 -29.22
N SER A 315 -28.38 5.13 -29.31
CA SER A 315 -29.28 4.83 -28.19
C SER A 315 -29.43 3.33 -27.95
N LYS A 316 -29.78 2.94 -26.72
CA LYS A 316 -30.03 1.53 -26.36
C LYS A 316 -31.01 0.83 -27.31
N LYS A 317 -32.06 1.53 -27.78
CA LYS A 317 -33.04 0.99 -28.72
C LYS A 317 -32.45 0.70 -30.10
N GLN A 318 -31.61 1.61 -30.62
CA GLN A 318 -30.91 1.40 -31.90
C GLN A 318 -29.95 0.20 -31.80
N TRP A 319 -29.24 0.06 -30.68
CA TRP A 319 -28.35 -1.09 -30.43
C TRP A 319 -29.10 -2.42 -30.31
N GLU A 320 -30.26 -2.44 -29.65
CA GLU A 320 -31.13 -3.62 -29.57
C GLU A 320 -31.60 -4.06 -30.97
N VAL A 321 -32.01 -3.11 -31.83
CA VAL A 321 -32.41 -3.40 -33.22
C VAL A 321 -31.22 -3.87 -34.08
N SER A 322 -30.03 -3.28 -33.91
CA SER A 322 -28.83 -3.69 -34.66
C SER A 322 -28.50 -5.17 -34.43
N LYS A 323 -28.59 -5.64 -33.19
CA LYS A 323 -28.35 -7.04 -32.84
C LYS A 323 -29.31 -8.02 -33.53
N GLU A 324 -30.56 -7.61 -33.73
CA GLU A 324 -31.56 -8.42 -34.43
C GLU A 324 -31.27 -8.49 -35.94
N MET A 325 -30.66 -7.46 -36.53
CA MET A 325 -30.18 -7.49 -37.92
C MET A 325 -28.91 -8.35 -38.09
N ASP A 326 -27.95 -8.27 -37.17
CA ASP A 326 -26.72 -9.07 -37.23
C ASP A 326 -26.99 -10.58 -37.08
N THR A 327 -27.94 -10.93 -36.23
CA THR A 327 -28.37 -12.34 -36.04
C THR A 327 -29.15 -12.87 -37.24
N THR A 328 -29.97 -12.05 -37.89
CA THR A 328 -30.68 -12.41 -39.13
C THR A 328 -29.71 -12.61 -40.30
N THR A 329 -28.71 -11.73 -40.43
CA THR A 329 -27.68 -11.80 -41.49
C THR A 329 -26.79 -13.05 -41.32
N ASN A 330 -26.38 -13.38 -40.09
CA ASN A 330 -25.64 -14.61 -39.80
C ASN A 330 -26.46 -15.90 -40.01
N GLN A 331 -27.79 -15.85 -39.88
CA GLN A 331 -28.65 -16.99 -40.19
C GLN A 331 -28.78 -17.21 -41.70
N GLN A 332 -28.91 -16.14 -42.50
CA GLN A 332 -28.93 -16.25 -43.97
C GLN A 332 -27.59 -16.70 -44.55
N ALA A 333 -26.47 -16.22 -44.00
CA ALA A 333 -25.12 -16.66 -44.41
C ALA A 333 -24.90 -18.17 -44.19
N LYS A 334 -25.48 -18.75 -43.12
CA LYS A 334 -25.42 -20.21 -42.86
C LYS A 334 -26.28 -21.07 -43.78
N THR A 335 -27.19 -20.47 -44.55
CA THR A 335 -28.05 -21.20 -45.51
C THR A 335 -27.57 -21.09 -46.96
N ALA A 336 -26.43 -20.43 -47.20
CA ALA A 336 -25.89 -20.19 -48.54
C ALA A 336 -24.53 -20.87 -48.81
N ASP A 337 -23.93 -21.56 -47.82
CA ASP A 337 -22.65 -22.24 -47.97
C ASP A 337 -22.82 -23.71 -48.40
N ASP A 338 -23.31 -23.89 -49.63
CA ASP A 338 -23.24 -25.14 -50.39
C ASP A 338 -22.58 -24.85 -51.75
N GLY A 339 -21.34 -24.34 -51.69
CA GLY A 339 -20.41 -24.29 -52.82
C GLY A 339 -19.92 -22.90 -53.26
N VAL A 340 -18.62 -22.84 -53.56
CA VAL A 340 -17.83 -21.72 -54.10
C VAL A 340 -17.38 -20.67 -53.08
N SER A 341 -16.10 -20.76 -52.69
CA SER A 341 -15.41 -19.75 -51.87
C SER A 341 -15.14 -18.45 -52.64
N PRO A 342 -15.43 -17.27 -52.07
CA PRO A 342 -14.84 -15.99 -52.44
C PRO A 342 -13.76 -15.57 -51.41
N GLY A 343 -12.77 -14.79 -51.85
CA GLY A 343 -11.59 -14.42 -51.06
C GLY A 343 -11.81 -13.33 -50.01
N LEU A 344 -10.78 -13.09 -49.19
CA LEU A 344 -10.76 -12.11 -48.10
C LEU A 344 -11.06 -10.67 -48.59
N GLY A 345 -12.30 -10.22 -48.40
CA GLY A 345 -12.64 -8.80 -48.30
C GLY A 345 -12.60 -8.37 -46.84
N LYS A 346 -11.66 -7.48 -46.47
CA LYS A 346 -11.68 -6.83 -45.15
C LYS A 346 -12.82 -5.81 -45.11
N SER A 347 -13.84 -6.03 -44.26
CA SER A 347 -14.76 -4.97 -43.85
C SER A 347 -14.31 -4.40 -42.50
N GLU A 348 -13.99 -3.11 -42.53
CA GLU A 348 -13.47 -2.32 -41.41
C GLU A 348 -14.64 -1.60 -40.68
N LYS A 349 -14.46 -1.32 -39.38
CA LYS A 349 -15.43 -0.64 -38.47
C LYS A 349 -16.64 -1.53 -38.08
N GLU A 350 -17.17 -1.48 -36.85
CA GLU A 350 -17.14 -0.40 -35.85
C GLU A 350 -16.56 -0.86 -34.49
N VAL A 351 -15.76 0.00 -33.84
CA VAL A 351 -15.38 -0.18 -32.43
C VAL A 351 -16.20 0.81 -31.60
N GLY A 352 -17.36 0.37 -31.12
CA GLY A 352 -18.21 1.19 -30.26
C GLY A 352 -17.53 1.48 -28.92
N LEU A 353 -17.21 2.75 -28.66
CA LEU A 353 -16.67 3.20 -27.38
C LEU A 353 -17.77 3.17 -26.31
N ILE A 354 -17.84 2.06 -25.55
CA ILE A 354 -18.68 1.98 -24.35
C ILE A 354 -17.96 2.72 -23.21
N ILE A 355 -18.44 3.92 -22.88
CA ILE A 355 -18.08 4.59 -21.64
C ILE A 355 -18.89 3.93 -20.51
N MET A 356 -18.20 3.37 -19.51
CA MET A 356 -18.77 2.92 -18.23
C MET A 356 -18.49 3.94 -17.13
#